data_AF-A0A521DK77-F1
#
_entry.id   AF-A0A521DK77-F1
#
_cell.length_a   1.000
_cell.length_b   1.000
_cell.length_c   1.000
_cell.angle_alpha   90.00
_cell.angle_beta   90.00
_cell.angle_gamma   90.00
#
_symmetry.space_group_name_H-M   'P 1'
#
loop_
_entity.id
_entity.type
_entity.pdbx_description
1 polymer ?
#
loop_
_entity_poly.entity_id
_entity_poly.type
_entity_poly.pdbx_seq_one_letter_code
_entity_poly.pdbx_strand_id
1 'polypeptide(L)' 'MLVVGILLIVAVIAWIDLPRLWRKKQKKDLSVYLILLLIGTGLSIAEGLNWDIPNPMDWLIYVYRPVGEWIFHQL' A
#
# COMPACT_ATOMS: atom_id res chain seq x y z
N MET A 1 13.98 10.69 2.02
CA MET A 1 14.19 10.40 0.57
C MET A 1 13.06 9.52 0.02
N LEU A 2 12.70 8.40 0.67
CA LEU A 2 11.63 7.49 0.23
C LEU A 2 10.27 8.16 0.02
N VAL A 3 9.85 9.04 0.95
CA VAL A 3 8.56 9.77 0.86
C VAL A 3 8.45 10.63 -0.40
N VAL A 4 9.56 11.26 -0.83
CA VAL A 4 9.56 12.11 -2.04
C VAL A 4 9.39 11.25 -3.31
N GLY A 5 9.99 10.07 -3.33
CA GLY A 5 9.81 9.10 -4.43
C GLY A 5 8.37 8.59 -4.53
N ILE A 6 7.75 8.27 -3.39
CA ILE A 6 6.35 7.85 -3.32
C ILE A 6 5.44 8.96 -3.83
N LEU A 7 5.64 10.20 -3.38
CA LEU A 7 4.84 11.35 -3.83
C LEU A 7 4.99 11.60 -5.34
N LEU A 8 6.19 11.43 -5.90
CA LEU A 8 6.41 11.56 -7.35
C LEU A 8 5.65 10.49 -8.14
N ILE A 9 5.69 9.23 -7.71
CA ILE A 9 4.95 8.14 -8.36
C ILE A 9 3.44 8.39 -8.29
N VAL A 10 2.94 8.75 -7.11
CA VAL A 10 1.53 9.09 -6.89
C VAL A 10 1.09 10.26 -7.77
N ALA A 11 1.93 11.30 -7.91
CA ALA A 11 1.64 12.44 -8.78
C ALA A 11 1.55 12.03 -10.26
N VAL A 12 2.42 11.15 -10.75
CA VAL A 12 2.37 10.63 -12.13
C VAL A 12 1.12 9.80 -12.36
N ILE A 13 0.76 8.91 -11.42
CA ILE A 13 -0.45 8.10 -11.49
C ILE A 13 -1.69 9.00 -11.51
N ALA A 14 -1.75 9.97 -10.59
CA ALA A 14 -2.83 10.96 -10.54
C ALA A 14 -2.93 11.76 -11.85
N TRP A 15 -1.81 12.16 -12.45
CA TRP A 15 -1.82 12.92 -13.70
C TRP A 15 -2.42 12.13 -14.88
N ILE A 16 -2.23 10.81 -14.92
CA ILE A 16 -2.77 9.96 -15.98
C ILE A 16 -4.26 9.66 -15.73
N ASP A 17 -4.61 9.34 -14.47
CA ASP A 17 -5.94 8.85 -14.13
C ASP A 17 -6.96 9.96 -13.87
N LEU A 18 -6.59 11.10 -13.27
CA LEU A 18 -7.51 12.24 -13.06
C LEU A 18 -8.16 12.71 -14.37
N PRO A 19 -7.42 13.08 -15.43
CA PRO A 19 -8.04 13.56 -16.66
C PRO A 19 -8.88 12.46 -17.31
N ARG A 20 -8.46 11.19 -17.21
CA ARG A 20 -9.21 10.04 -17.73
C ARG A 20 -10.56 9.85 -17.02
N LEU A 21 -10.59 9.94 -15.70
CA LEU A 21 -11.81 9.83 -14.90
C LEU A 21 -12.71 11.05 -15.01
N TRP A 22 -12.11 12.25 -15.04
CA TRP A 22 -12.85 13.50 -15.14
C TRP A 22 -13.59 13.61 -16.48
N ARG A 23 -12.97 13.12 -17.57
CA ARG A 23 -13.61 13.04 -18.90
C ARG A 23 -14.83 12.12 -18.95
N LYS A 24 -14.90 11.11 -18.08
CA LYS A 24 -16.04 10.19 -18.00
C LYS A 24 -17.22 10.71 -17.16
N LYS A 25 -17.11 11.91 -16.54
CA LYS A 25 -18.12 12.51 -15.62
C LYS A 25 -18.58 11.59 -14.47
N GLN A 26 -17.87 10.48 -14.22
CA GLN A 26 -18.23 9.51 -13.20
C GLN A 26 -17.66 9.97 -11.85
N LYS A 27 -18.40 10.86 -11.18
CA LYS A 27 -18.03 11.38 -9.86
C LYS A 27 -17.84 10.27 -8.82
N LYS A 28 -18.58 9.16 -8.96
CA LYS A 28 -18.46 7.98 -8.08
C LYS A 28 -17.09 7.30 -8.23
N ASP A 29 -16.65 7.08 -9.46
CA ASP A 29 -15.34 6.47 -9.75
C ASP A 29 -14.19 7.33 -9.23
N LEU A 30 -14.33 8.67 -9.32
CA LEU A 30 -13.32 9.61 -8.83
C LEU A 30 -13.17 9.56 -7.31
N SER A 31 -14.28 9.46 -6.58
CA SER A 31 -14.24 9.29 -5.13
C SER A 31 -13.59 7.97 -4.72
N VAL A 32 -13.92 6.85 -5.37
CA VAL A 32 -13.31 5.54 -5.07
C VAL A 32 -11.81 5.58 -5.38
N TYR A 33 -11.43 6.12 -6.53
CA TYR A 33 -10.04 6.29 -6.93
C TYR A 33 -9.26 7.12 -5.90
N LEU A 34 -9.79 8.27 -5.48
CA LEU A 34 -9.12 9.16 -4.54
C LEU A 34 -8.96 8.52 -3.15
N ILE A 35 -9.98 7.80 -2.68
CA ILE A 35 -9.93 7.06 -1.41
C ILE A 35 -8.84 5.97 -1.50
N LEU A 36 -8.83 5.19 -2.58
CA LEU A 36 -7.85 4.12 -2.75
C LEU A 36 -6.41 4.67 -2.87
N LEU A 37 -6.25 5.77 -3.60
CA LEU A 37 -4.97 6.46 -3.77
C LEU A 37 -4.47 7.03 -2.44
N LEU A 38 -5.35 7.66 -1.65
CA LEU A 38 -5.01 8.17 -0.32
C LEU A 38 -4.60 7.05 0.64
N ILE A 39 -5.34 5.93 0.64
CA ILE A 39 -5.02 4.77 1.48
C ILE A 39 -3.65 4.21 1.10
N GLY A 40 -3.39 3.95 -0.19
CA GLY A 40 -2.11 3.43 -0.66
C GLY A 40 -0.95 4.37 -0.35
N THR A 41 -1.13 5.66 -0.62
CA THR A 41 -0.10 6.68 -0.34
C THR A 41 0.17 6.81 1.16
N GLY A 42 -0.88 6.81 1.99
CA GLY A 42 -0.76 6.84 3.44
C GLY A 42 -0.03 5.62 3.99
N LEU A 43 -0.33 4.43 3.47
CA LEU A 43 0.37 3.19 3.83
C LEU A 43 1.86 3.26 3.46
N SER A 44 2.18 3.67 2.22
CA SER A 44 3.56 3.78 1.76
C SER A 44 4.36 4.83 2.54
N ILE A 45 3.72 5.94 2.91
CA ILE A 45 4.35 6.97 3.76
C ILE A 45 4.59 6.41 5.17
N ALA A 46 3.61 5.73 5.76
CA ALA A 46 3.73 5.16 7.10
C ALA A 46 4.81 4.07 7.18
N GLU A 47 4.89 3.21 6.16
CA GLU A 47 5.97 2.24 5.98
C GLU A 47 7.33 2.95 5.83
N GLY A 48 7.41 3.97 4.98
CA GLY A 48 8.63 4.75 4.77
C GLY A 48 9.08 5.58 5.99
N LEU A 49 8.18 5.85 6.94
CA LEU A 49 8.46 6.49 8.23
C LEU A 49 8.93 5.50 9.30
N ASN A 50 9.00 4.19 9.00
CA ASN A 50 9.18 3.12 9.99
C ASN A 50 8.21 3.28 11.17
N TRP A 51 6.98 3.73 10.90
CA TRP A 51 5.95 3.61 11.91
C TRP A 51 5.77 2.11 12.16
N ASP A 52 5.79 1.67 13.43
CA ASP A 52 5.55 0.27 13.86
C ASP A 52 4.09 -0.15 13.58
N ILE A 53 3.66 -0.01 12.32
CA ILE A 53 2.49 -0.67 11.80
C ILE A 53 2.93 -2.11 11.59
N PRO A 54 2.35 -3.07 12.31
CA PRO A 54 2.69 -4.48 12.12
C PRO A 54 2.49 -4.79 10.64
N ASN A 55 3.58 -5.15 9.96
CA ASN A 55 3.53 -5.46 8.55
C ASN A 55 2.63 -6.70 8.39
N PRO A 56 1.74 -6.78 7.40
CA PRO A 56 1.05 -8.04 7.08
C PRO A 56 2.02 -9.23 6.94
N MET A 57 3.28 -8.98 6.57
CA MET A 57 4.34 -10.00 6.64
C MET A 57 4.68 -10.44 8.06
N ASP A 58 4.65 -9.57 9.06
CA ASP A 58 4.88 -9.96 10.47
C ASP A 58 3.75 -10.86 10.96
N TRP A 59 2.52 -10.59 10.54
CA TRP A 59 1.38 -11.48 10.79
C TRP A 59 1.55 -12.82 10.09
N LEU A 60 1.98 -12.81 8.82
CA LEU A 60 2.27 -14.04 8.10
C LEU A 60 3.37 -14.85 8.79
N ILE A 61 4.46 -14.19 9.19
CA ILE A 61 5.58 -14.81 9.93
C ILE A 61 5.09 -15.36 11.26
N TYR A 62 4.23 -14.65 12.00
CA TYR A 62 3.65 -15.13 13.25
C TYR A 62 2.84 -16.42 13.06
N VAL A 63 2.02 -16.48 12.01
CA VAL A 63 1.20 -17.67 11.68
C VAL A 63 2.07 -18.83 11.18
N TYR A 64 3.11 -18.55 10.39
CA TYR A 64 3.96 -19.57 9.76
C TYR A 64 5.15 -20.01 10.62
N ARG A 65 5.58 -19.21 11.62
CA ARG A 65 6.62 -19.57 12.60
C ARG A 65 6.40 -20.96 13.22
N PRO A 66 5.22 -21.29 13.78
CA PRO A 66 5.00 -22.59 14.40
C PRO A 66 5.06 -23.73 13.38
N VAL A 67 4.66 -23.49 12.12
CA VAL A 67 4.76 -24.49 11.04
C VAL A 67 6.22 -24.74 10.68
N GLY A 68 7.03 -23.68 10.59
CA GLY A 68 8.47 -23.79 10.36
C GLY A 68 9.17 -24.54 11.49
N GLU A 69 8.92 -24.18 12.75
CA GLU A 69 9.51 -24.89 13.89
C GLU A 69 9.09 -26.36 13.94
N TRP A 70 7.84 -26.68 13.59
CA TRP A 70 7.38 -28.08 13.54
C TRP A 70 8.10 -28.91 12.46
N ILE A 71 8.35 -28.32 11.29
CA ILE A 71 9.06 -28.97 10.18
C ILE A 71 10.56 -29.09 10.49
N PHE A 72 11.19 -28.03 11.01
CA PHE A 72 12.63 -28.02 11.31
C PHE A 72 12.99 -28.84 12.56
N HIS A 73 12.06 -29.04 13.50
CA HIS A 73 12.28 -29.90 14.68
C HIS A 73 12.14 -31.41 14.37
N GLN A 74 11.64 -31.79 13.18
CA GLN A 74 11.53 -33.18 12.73
C GLN A 74 12.73 -33.69 11.90
N LEU A 75 13.72 -32.83 11.62
CA LEU A 75 15.00 -33.17 10.98
C LEU A 75 16.12 -33.32 12.02
#